data_AF-A0A8J4BRX0-F1
#
_entry.id   AF-A0A8J4BRX0-F1
#
_cell.length_a   1.000
_cell.length_b   1.000
_cell.length_c   1.000
_cell.angle_alpha   90.00
_cell.angle_beta   90.00
_cell.angle_gamma   90.00
#
_symmetry.space_group_name_H-M   'P 1'
#
loop_
_entity.id
_entity.type
_entity.pdbx_description
1 polymer ?
#
loop_
_entity_poly.entity_id
_entity_poly.type
_entity_poly.pdbx_seq_one_letter_code
_entity_poly.pdbx_strand_id
1 'polypeptide(L)'
;MLVGDGRGGVSGGTLESACNIISQEASSELKRVASDQYYLASLHGLTGSDKPAGILPHYVAPVRTWAGPFVMEGVNAKVVQESNALFTAASYPYGKDFKYYEGVAASGLVGAGLVTAAIVLIGVVIGVPPLRALARRFLPAPGQGPSEAARKGGFWHHELVVVTEEETPRVVRGHCGDRRDPGYWSTSRMLLETGLALVLDAPRLAADPRLARGGVMSPAAACGSVLLERLRAAGFSFDVVGVEGEEKKKDNVTKAAEGAKVAVAK
;
A
#
# COMPACT_ATOMS: atom_id res chain seq x y z
N MET A 1 -4.67 -2.72 -4.56
CA MET A 1 -4.50 -1.28 -4.27
C MET A 1 -4.05 -0.58 -5.53
N LEU A 2 -4.52 0.64 -5.78
CA LEU A 2 -4.03 1.47 -6.86
C LEU A 2 -3.30 2.69 -6.30
N VAL A 3 -2.06 2.84 -6.71
CA VAL A 3 -1.24 4.03 -6.47
C VAL A 3 -1.74 5.13 -7.38
N GLY A 4 -2.39 6.13 -6.78
CA GLY A 4 -2.85 7.33 -7.46
C GLY A 4 -1.73 8.35 -7.64
N ASP A 5 -2.13 9.61 -7.76
CA ASP A 5 -1.19 10.70 -7.89
C ASP A 5 -0.42 10.97 -6.59
N GLY A 6 0.77 11.51 -6.75
CA GLY A 6 1.62 11.83 -5.63
C GLY A 6 2.82 12.64 -6.06
N ARG A 7 3.41 13.30 -5.08
CA ARG A 7 4.65 14.05 -5.21
C ARG A 7 5.54 13.67 -4.05
N GLY A 8 6.65 13.02 -4.38
CA GLY A 8 7.64 12.58 -3.41
C GLY A 8 9.03 12.57 -4.00
N GLY A 9 10.01 12.42 -3.11
CA GLY A 9 11.41 12.26 -3.49
C GLY A 9 11.93 10.86 -3.22
N VAL A 10 13.13 10.60 -3.73
CA VAL A 10 13.88 9.35 -3.51
C VAL A 10 15.21 9.71 -2.83
N SER A 11 15.69 8.87 -1.91
CA SER A 11 17.02 9.01 -1.32
C SER A 11 18.04 8.13 -2.03
N GLY A 12 19.31 8.43 -1.83
CA GLY A 12 20.39 7.54 -2.27
C GLY A 12 20.28 6.16 -1.62
N GLY A 13 19.77 6.06 -0.40
CA GLY A 13 19.52 4.78 0.26
C GLY A 13 18.51 3.92 -0.50
N THR A 14 17.38 4.50 -0.92
CA THR A 14 16.38 3.79 -1.74
C THR A 14 16.96 3.33 -3.08
N LEU A 15 17.79 4.16 -3.71
CA LEU A 15 18.44 3.82 -4.98
C LEU A 15 19.45 2.68 -4.80
N GLU A 16 20.21 2.66 -3.71
CA GLU A 16 21.12 1.56 -3.40
C GLU A 16 20.37 0.27 -3.09
N SER A 17 19.25 0.33 -2.37
CA SER A 17 18.37 -0.84 -2.19
C SER A 17 17.87 -1.37 -3.54
N ALA A 18 17.40 -0.51 -4.44
CA ALA A 18 16.97 -0.92 -5.78
C ALA A 18 18.14 -1.52 -6.60
N CYS A 19 19.33 -0.92 -6.53
CA CYS A 19 20.54 -1.45 -7.17
C CYS A 19 20.87 -2.85 -6.64
N ASN A 20 20.79 -3.06 -5.34
CA ASN A 20 21.09 -4.36 -4.73
C ASN A 20 20.07 -5.42 -5.19
N ILE A 21 18.78 -5.11 -5.16
CA ILE A 21 17.72 -6.02 -5.60
C ILE A 21 17.93 -6.44 -7.06
N ILE A 22 18.31 -5.51 -7.94
CA ILE A 22 18.44 -5.77 -9.38
C ILE A 22 19.78 -6.44 -9.74
N SER A 23 20.87 -6.06 -9.08
CA SER A 23 22.22 -6.50 -9.48
C SER A 23 22.78 -7.67 -8.69
N GLN A 24 22.12 -8.08 -7.60
CA GLN A 24 22.52 -9.25 -6.84
C GLN A 24 22.12 -10.53 -7.57
N GLU A 25 23.06 -11.48 -7.68
CA GLU A 25 22.70 -12.84 -8.08
C GLU A 25 21.74 -13.42 -7.05
N ALA A 26 20.50 -13.66 -7.49
CA ALA A 26 19.48 -14.21 -6.62
C ALA A 26 19.83 -15.67 -6.29
N SER A 27 20.10 -15.94 -5.01
CA SER A 27 20.12 -17.30 -4.47
C SER A 27 18.79 -18.00 -4.76
N SER A 28 18.75 -19.34 -4.66
CA SER A 28 17.51 -20.10 -4.81
C SER A 28 16.41 -19.62 -3.85
N GLU A 29 16.80 -19.22 -2.64
CA GLU A 29 15.91 -18.62 -1.66
C GLU A 29 15.40 -17.24 -2.09
N LEU A 30 16.27 -16.33 -2.55
CA LEU A 30 15.84 -15.01 -3.04
C LEU A 30 14.92 -15.11 -4.26
N LYS A 31 15.14 -16.10 -5.13
CA LYS A 31 14.23 -16.40 -6.24
C LYS A 31 12.86 -16.84 -5.73
N ARG A 32 12.82 -17.72 -4.73
CA ARG A 32 11.57 -18.18 -4.10
C ARG A 32 10.83 -17.01 -3.44
N VAL A 33 11.55 -16.18 -2.67
CA VAL A 33 11.02 -14.94 -2.10
C VAL A 33 10.42 -14.09 -3.22
N ALA A 34 11.16 -13.80 -4.29
CA ALA A 34 10.66 -12.96 -5.38
C ALA A 34 9.38 -13.52 -6.04
N SER A 35 9.28 -14.83 -6.22
CA SER A 35 8.16 -15.46 -6.93
C SER A 35 6.90 -15.73 -6.09
N ASP A 36 7.04 -15.86 -4.76
CA ASP A 36 5.96 -16.30 -3.88
C ASP A 36 5.42 -15.12 -3.06
N GLN A 37 4.17 -14.71 -3.33
CA GLN A 37 3.49 -13.66 -2.56
C GLN A 37 3.14 -14.11 -1.14
N TYR A 38 3.03 -15.42 -0.90
CA TYR A 38 2.74 -16.00 0.42
C TYR A 38 4.00 -16.33 1.21
N TYR A 39 5.21 -16.00 0.71
CA TYR A 39 6.46 -16.43 1.35
C TYR A 39 6.49 -16.18 2.86
N LEU A 40 6.20 -14.96 3.31
CA LEU A 40 6.15 -14.61 4.74
C LEU A 40 4.95 -15.27 5.44
N ALA A 41 3.77 -15.25 4.82
CA ALA A 41 2.56 -15.87 5.34
C ALA A 41 2.71 -17.40 5.58
N SER A 42 3.52 -18.06 4.76
CA SER A 42 3.78 -19.50 4.83
C SER A 42 4.55 -19.91 6.08
N LEU A 43 5.33 -18.98 6.65
CA LEU A 43 5.98 -19.17 7.96
C LEU A 43 4.95 -19.28 9.10
N HIS A 44 3.72 -18.83 8.86
CA HIS A 44 2.59 -18.88 9.78
C HIS A 44 1.53 -19.90 9.34
N GLY A 45 1.85 -20.78 8.38
CA GLY A 45 0.96 -21.85 7.91
C GLY A 45 -0.10 -21.41 6.89
N LEU A 46 -0.09 -20.16 6.43
CA LEU A 46 -0.95 -19.72 5.34
C LEU A 46 -0.23 -19.85 4.00
N THR A 47 -0.75 -20.74 3.15
CA THR A 47 -0.29 -20.89 1.76
C THR A 47 -1.40 -20.49 0.80
N GLY A 48 -1.02 -19.95 -0.35
CA GLY A 48 -1.96 -19.65 -1.43
C GLY A 48 -1.27 -19.70 -2.78
N SER A 49 -2.03 -19.38 -3.82
CA SER A 49 -1.59 -19.48 -5.23
C SER A 49 -1.62 -18.14 -5.96
N ASP A 50 -1.80 -17.04 -5.22
CA ASP A 50 -1.82 -15.70 -5.79
C ASP A 50 -0.49 -15.36 -6.45
N LYS A 51 -0.57 -14.54 -7.51
CA LYS A 51 0.59 -14.12 -8.29
C LYS A 51 0.56 -12.62 -8.45
N PRO A 52 1.73 -11.97 -8.55
CA PRO A 52 1.80 -10.55 -8.87
C PRO A 52 1.01 -10.23 -10.15
N ALA A 53 0.44 -9.03 -10.23
CA ALA A 53 -0.30 -8.56 -11.41
C ALA A 53 0.55 -8.56 -12.69
N GLY A 54 1.88 -8.55 -12.53
CA GLY A 54 2.83 -8.60 -13.62
C GLY A 54 3.16 -7.21 -14.17
N ILE A 55 3.98 -7.18 -15.22
CA ILE A 55 4.53 -5.92 -15.76
C ILE A 55 3.65 -5.25 -16.82
N LEU A 56 2.70 -5.98 -17.39
CA LEU A 56 1.88 -5.49 -18.49
C LEU A 56 0.73 -4.62 -17.98
N PRO A 57 0.34 -3.58 -18.74
CA PRO A 57 -0.87 -2.83 -18.47
C PRO A 57 -2.09 -3.74 -18.34
N HIS A 58 -2.91 -3.52 -17.31
CA HIS A 58 -4.16 -4.25 -17.12
C HIS A 58 -5.30 -3.30 -16.73
N TYR A 59 -6.53 -3.72 -17.03
CA TYR A 59 -7.72 -2.93 -16.74
C TYR A 59 -8.35 -3.39 -15.43
N VAL A 60 -8.60 -2.44 -14.52
CA VAL A 60 -9.20 -2.67 -13.20
C VAL A 60 -10.67 -2.28 -13.29
N ALA A 61 -11.51 -3.25 -13.63
CA ALA A 61 -12.93 -3.03 -13.93
C ALA A 61 -13.72 -2.31 -12.80
N PRO A 62 -13.56 -2.67 -11.51
CA PRO A 62 -14.38 -2.07 -10.45
C PRO A 62 -14.19 -0.56 -10.25
N VAL A 63 -13.10 0.02 -10.74
CA VAL A 63 -12.83 1.48 -10.71
C VAL A 63 -12.61 2.07 -12.10
N ARG A 64 -12.87 1.26 -13.13
CA ARG A 64 -12.85 1.65 -14.55
C ARG A 64 -11.56 2.36 -14.98
N THR A 65 -10.43 1.90 -14.48
CA THR A 65 -9.12 2.50 -14.75
C THR A 65 -8.12 1.48 -15.29
N TRP A 66 -7.12 1.98 -16.02
CA TRP A 66 -5.98 1.17 -16.41
C TRP A 66 -4.87 1.31 -15.36
N ALA A 67 -4.16 0.23 -15.10
CA ALA A 67 -3.04 0.22 -14.18
C ALA A 67 -1.76 -0.28 -14.86
N GLY A 68 -0.67 0.43 -14.61
CA GLY A 68 0.69 -0.03 -14.89
C GLY A 68 1.29 -0.74 -13.66
N PRO A 69 2.47 -1.38 -13.79
CA PRO A 69 3.10 -2.07 -12.68
C PRO A 69 3.49 -1.09 -11.57
N PHE A 70 3.50 -1.58 -10.33
CA PHE A 70 4.06 -0.85 -9.20
C PHE A 70 5.21 -1.66 -8.59
N VAL A 71 6.41 -1.08 -8.56
CA VAL A 71 7.64 -1.80 -8.20
C VAL A 71 7.63 -2.38 -6.80
N MET A 72 6.89 -1.77 -5.86
CA MET A 72 6.83 -2.24 -4.48
C MET A 72 5.85 -3.40 -4.26
N GLU A 73 5.02 -3.75 -5.25
CA GLU A 73 4.09 -4.89 -5.15
C GLU A 73 4.82 -6.17 -4.69
N GLY A 74 6.00 -6.44 -5.29
CA GLY A 74 6.79 -7.63 -5.00
C GLY A 74 7.26 -7.73 -3.55
N VAL A 75 7.27 -6.62 -2.81
CA VAL A 75 7.59 -6.55 -1.38
C VAL A 75 6.31 -6.46 -0.54
N ASN A 76 5.45 -5.50 -0.86
CA ASN A 76 4.26 -5.17 -0.06
C ASN A 76 3.26 -6.33 0.01
N ALA A 77 3.04 -7.05 -1.10
CA ALA A 77 2.10 -8.16 -1.12
C ALA A 77 2.41 -9.22 -0.04
N LYS A 78 3.69 -9.49 0.21
CA LYS A 78 4.12 -10.44 1.24
C LYS A 78 3.79 -9.97 2.65
N VAL A 79 3.98 -8.69 2.93
CA VAL A 79 3.66 -8.08 4.23
C VAL A 79 2.14 -8.07 4.44
N VAL A 80 1.35 -7.85 3.39
CA VAL A 80 -0.11 -7.92 3.46
C VAL A 80 -0.58 -9.36 3.72
N GLN A 81 -0.03 -10.35 3.02
CA GLN A 81 -0.36 -11.76 3.24
C GLN A 81 0.10 -12.24 4.63
N GLU A 82 1.27 -11.82 5.10
CA GLU A 82 1.75 -12.07 6.46
C GLU A 82 0.80 -11.48 7.49
N SER A 83 0.32 -10.25 7.27
CA SER A 83 -0.68 -9.62 8.14
C SER A 83 -1.96 -10.46 8.24
N ASN A 84 -2.45 -11.00 7.11
CA ASN A 84 -3.61 -11.89 7.09
C ASN A 84 -3.36 -13.18 7.90
N ALA A 85 -2.14 -13.74 7.82
CA ALA A 85 -1.77 -14.94 8.55
C ALA A 85 -1.56 -14.71 10.07
N LEU A 86 -1.14 -13.50 10.45
CA LEU A 86 -0.83 -13.15 11.84
C LEU A 86 -2.05 -12.74 12.67
N PHE A 87 -3.16 -12.33 12.06
CA PHE A 87 -4.38 -12.04 12.82
C PHE A 87 -4.90 -13.31 13.53
N THR A 88 -5.17 -13.21 14.84
CA THR A 88 -5.27 -14.36 15.76
C THR A 88 -6.70 -14.80 16.08
N ALA A 89 -7.64 -13.88 16.30
CA ALA A 89 -9.03 -14.24 16.66
C ALA A 89 -9.94 -14.60 15.47
N ALA A 90 -9.52 -14.31 14.24
CA ALA A 90 -10.21 -14.72 13.04
C ALA A 90 -9.17 -15.44 12.17
N SER A 91 -9.35 -16.74 11.94
CA SER A 91 -8.51 -17.49 11.01
C SER A 91 -8.63 -16.86 9.62
N TYR A 92 -7.70 -15.97 9.29
CA TYR A 92 -7.60 -15.26 8.01
C TYR A 92 -8.77 -14.27 7.78
N PRO A 93 -8.74 -13.06 8.37
CA PRO A 93 -9.83 -12.09 8.26
C PRO A 93 -10.11 -11.63 6.82
N TYR A 94 -9.14 -11.79 5.91
CA TYR A 94 -9.34 -11.51 4.48
C TYR A 94 -9.71 -12.76 3.66
N GLY A 95 -9.82 -13.92 4.30
CA GLY A 95 -9.97 -15.23 3.67
C GLY A 95 -8.63 -15.91 3.40
N LYS A 96 -8.66 -17.24 3.24
CA LYS A 96 -7.47 -18.05 2.91
C LYS A 96 -7.00 -17.85 1.47
N ASP A 97 -7.94 -17.61 0.57
CA ASP A 97 -7.70 -17.41 -0.86
C ASP A 97 -7.63 -15.91 -1.21
N PHE A 98 -7.32 -15.06 -0.23
CA PHE A 98 -7.20 -13.62 -0.40
C PHE A 98 -6.15 -13.26 -1.46
N LYS A 99 -6.55 -12.46 -2.45
CA LYS A 99 -5.65 -11.99 -3.51
C LYS A 99 -5.34 -10.52 -3.33
N TYR A 100 -4.08 -10.17 -3.52
CA TYR A 100 -3.59 -8.81 -3.37
C TYR A 100 -2.58 -8.46 -4.45
N TYR A 101 -2.87 -7.38 -5.16
CA TYR A 101 -1.96 -6.78 -6.12
C TYR A 101 -1.95 -5.26 -5.98
N GLU A 102 -0.88 -4.66 -6.49
CA GLU A 102 -0.68 -3.22 -6.52
C GLU A 102 -0.39 -2.76 -7.95
N GLY A 103 -0.93 -1.61 -8.34
CA GLY A 103 -0.67 -1.02 -9.65
C GLY A 103 -0.71 0.49 -9.58
N VAL A 104 -0.05 1.16 -10.51
CA VAL A 104 -0.12 2.62 -10.65
C VAL A 104 -1.30 2.95 -11.55
N ALA A 105 -2.29 3.67 -11.03
CA ALA A 105 -3.43 4.12 -11.80
C ALA A 105 -2.99 5.07 -12.93
N ALA A 106 -3.56 4.90 -14.12
CA ALA A 106 -3.21 5.68 -15.28
C ALA A 106 -4.45 6.08 -16.10
N SER A 107 -4.34 7.21 -16.81
CA SER A 107 -5.40 7.76 -17.66
C SER A 107 -5.56 6.99 -18.98
N GLY A 108 -5.83 5.68 -18.90
CA GLY A 108 -6.03 4.80 -20.05
C GLY A 108 -4.84 3.88 -20.36
N LEU A 109 -5.04 3.00 -21.34
CA LEU A 109 -4.05 2.00 -21.77
C LEU A 109 -2.71 2.64 -22.18
N VAL A 110 -2.75 3.75 -22.92
CA VAL A 110 -1.53 4.47 -23.33
C VAL A 110 -0.75 4.96 -22.11
N GLY A 111 -1.43 5.56 -21.13
CA GLY A 111 -0.80 6.02 -19.88
C GLY A 111 -0.18 4.86 -19.10
N ALA A 112 -0.90 3.75 -18.97
CA ALA A 112 -0.37 2.55 -18.30
C ALA A 112 0.83 1.97 -19.04
N GLY A 113 0.82 1.98 -20.38
CA GLY A 113 1.96 1.59 -21.21
C GLY A 113 3.20 2.48 -21.01
N LEU A 114 3.01 3.79 -20.86
CA LEU A 114 4.09 4.73 -20.54
C LEU A 114 4.68 4.46 -19.14
N VAL A 115 3.82 4.17 -18.15
CA VAL A 115 4.28 3.78 -16.82
C VAL A 115 5.11 2.49 -16.88
N THR A 116 4.63 1.46 -17.57
CA THR A 116 5.38 0.21 -17.79
C THR A 116 6.74 0.49 -18.44
N ALA A 117 6.76 1.26 -19.53
CA ALA A 117 7.99 1.58 -20.25
C ALA A 117 9.00 2.34 -19.37
N ALA A 118 8.53 3.29 -18.56
CA ALA A 118 9.38 4.03 -17.62
C ALA A 118 9.99 3.11 -16.55
N ILE A 119 9.21 2.20 -15.97
CA ILE A 119 9.70 1.25 -14.96
C ILE A 119 10.73 0.29 -15.57
N VAL A 120 10.45 -0.25 -16.76
CA VAL A 120 11.41 -1.11 -17.48
C VAL A 120 12.70 -0.35 -17.78
N LEU A 121 12.60 0.89 -18.25
CA LEU A 121 13.78 1.73 -18.53
C LEU A 121 14.60 2.00 -17.26
N ILE A 122 13.95 2.34 -16.14
CA ILE A 122 14.63 2.50 -14.84
C ILE A 122 15.35 1.20 -14.45
N GLY A 123 14.68 0.05 -14.61
CA GLY A 123 15.28 -1.26 -14.36
C GLY A 123 16.52 -1.52 -15.22
N VAL A 124 16.48 -1.20 -16.52
CA VAL A 124 17.63 -1.32 -17.43
C VAL A 124 18.76 -0.38 -17.02
N VAL A 125 18.46 0.89 -16.71
CA VAL A 125 19.47 1.87 -16.28
C VAL A 125 20.18 1.41 -15.01
N ILE A 126 19.43 0.86 -14.03
CA ILE A 126 20.00 0.36 -12.78
C ILE A 126 20.75 -0.96 -12.99
N GLY A 127 20.24 -1.86 -13.83
CA GLY A 127 20.81 -3.19 -14.06
C GLY A 127 22.08 -3.21 -14.91
N VAL A 128 22.25 -2.24 -15.81
CA VAL A 128 23.41 -2.16 -16.71
C VAL A 128 24.52 -1.33 -16.07
N PRO A 129 25.68 -1.90 -15.69
CA PRO A 129 26.71 -1.21 -14.92
C PRO A 129 27.19 0.15 -15.47
N PRO A 130 27.49 0.32 -16.78
CA PRO A 130 27.89 1.63 -17.30
C PRO A 130 26.77 2.68 -17.26
N LEU A 131 25.51 2.28 -17.51
CA LEU A 131 24.37 3.19 -17.41
C LEU A 131 24.12 3.61 -15.97
N ARG A 132 24.20 2.66 -15.02
CA ARG A 132 24.10 2.92 -13.59
C ARG A 132 25.20 3.88 -13.12
N ALA A 133 26.45 3.66 -13.54
CA ALA A 133 27.57 4.51 -13.18
C ALA A 133 27.39 5.95 -13.67
N LEU A 134 26.82 6.13 -14.87
CA LEU A 134 26.47 7.45 -15.39
C LEU A 134 25.31 8.09 -14.63
N ALA A 135 24.23 7.35 -14.40
CA ALA A 135 23.04 7.83 -13.69
C ALA A 135 23.36 8.27 -12.25
N ARG A 136 24.23 7.54 -11.55
CA ARG A 136 24.69 7.88 -10.18
C ARG A 136 25.29 9.27 -10.05
N ARG A 137 25.80 9.88 -11.13
CA ARG A 137 26.33 11.26 -11.10
C ARG A 137 25.25 12.32 -10.91
N PHE A 138 24.00 12.00 -11.21
CA PHE A 138 22.85 12.92 -11.17
C PHE A 138 21.81 12.55 -10.11
N LEU A 139 21.99 11.41 -9.45
CA LEU A 139 21.08 10.90 -8.44
C LEU A 139 21.58 11.23 -7.02
N PRO A 140 20.68 11.30 -6.02
CA PRO A 140 21.08 11.53 -4.63
C PRO A 140 22.11 10.49 -4.15
N ALA A 141 23.16 10.97 -3.48
CA ALA A 141 24.17 10.09 -2.89
C ALA A 141 23.60 9.35 -1.64
N PRO A 142 24.19 8.22 -1.23
CA PRO A 142 23.84 7.59 0.05
C PRO A 142 23.90 8.60 1.21
N GLY A 143 22.88 8.59 2.07
CA GLY A 143 22.71 9.58 3.14
C GLY A 143 22.04 10.89 2.72
N GLN A 144 21.86 11.14 1.42
CA GLN A 144 21.09 12.27 0.91
C GLN A 144 19.64 11.84 0.60
N GLY A 145 18.69 12.59 1.12
CA GLY A 145 17.26 12.44 0.86
C GLY A 145 16.65 13.72 0.29
N PRO A 146 15.33 13.72 0.03
CA PRO A 146 14.65 14.92 -0.42
C PRO A 146 14.80 16.08 0.57
N SER A 147 14.89 17.29 0.04
CA SER A 147 14.96 18.52 0.84
C SER A 147 13.75 18.64 1.75
N GLU A 148 13.87 19.43 2.82
CA GLU A 148 12.73 19.70 3.70
C GLU A 148 11.53 20.30 2.95
N ALA A 149 11.79 21.20 2.00
CA ALA A 149 10.75 21.77 1.16
C ALA A 149 10.05 20.70 0.29
N ALA A 150 10.81 19.78 -0.32
CA ALA A 150 10.24 18.66 -1.06
C ALA A 150 9.40 17.74 -0.17
N ARG A 151 9.87 17.46 1.06
CA ARG A 151 9.12 16.64 2.03
C ARG A 151 7.84 17.31 2.49
N LYS A 152 7.89 18.62 2.77
CA LYS A 152 6.74 19.41 3.22
C LYS A 152 5.73 19.67 2.10
N GLY A 153 6.18 19.84 0.86
CA GLY A 153 5.34 20.14 -0.31
C GLY A 153 4.91 18.90 -1.11
N GLY A 154 5.25 17.70 -0.66
CA GLY A 154 4.78 16.45 -1.23
C GLY A 154 3.34 16.12 -0.84
N PHE A 155 2.79 15.06 -1.44
CA PHE A 155 1.49 14.46 -1.11
C PHE A 155 1.38 13.09 -1.77
N TRP A 156 0.39 12.30 -1.40
CA TRP A 156 0.05 11.07 -2.11
C TRP A 156 -1.39 10.63 -1.85
N HIS A 157 -1.97 9.97 -2.83
CA HIS A 157 -3.31 9.39 -2.80
C HIS A 157 -3.29 7.97 -3.34
N HIS A 158 -3.94 7.05 -2.65
CA HIS A 158 -4.11 5.66 -3.08
C HIS A 158 -5.59 5.27 -3.00
N GLU A 159 -6.02 4.46 -3.96
CA GLU A 159 -7.35 3.88 -4.00
C GLU A 159 -7.27 2.41 -3.58
N LEU A 160 -8.14 2.03 -2.65
CA LEU A 160 -8.31 0.67 -2.18
C LEU A 160 -9.58 0.13 -2.82
N VAL A 161 -9.46 -1.02 -3.46
CA VAL A 161 -10.59 -1.71 -4.10
C VAL A 161 -10.61 -3.12 -3.57
N VAL A 162 -11.70 -3.48 -2.92
CA VAL A 162 -11.94 -4.82 -2.40
C VAL A 162 -13.15 -5.38 -3.12
N VAL A 163 -13.00 -6.56 -3.70
CA VAL A 163 -14.07 -7.32 -4.33
C VAL A 163 -14.28 -8.57 -3.50
N THR A 164 -15.51 -8.79 -3.03
CA THR A 164 -15.86 -10.00 -2.27
C THR A 164 -16.24 -11.14 -3.21
N GLU A 165 -15.95 -12.38 -2.79
CA GLU A 165 -16.30 -13.61 -3.52
C GLU A 165 -17.59 -14.23 -2.98
N GLU A 166 -18.66 -13.45 -2.85
CA GLU A 166 -19.99 -13.95 -2.50
C GLU A 166 -20.88 -14.08 -3.74
N GLU A 167 -22.07 -14.72 -3.64
CA GLU A 167 -22.97 -14.95 -4.79
C GLU A 167 -23.29 -13.67 -5.56
N THR A 168 -23.41 -12.55 -4.83
CA THR A 168 -23.50 -11.20 -5.40
C THR A 168 -22.28 -10.40 -4.94
N PRO A 169 -21.20 -10.32 -5.74
CA PRO A 169 -19.98 -9.63 -5.35
C PRO A 169 -20.25 -8.17 -4.94
N ARG A 170 -19.70 -7.79 -3.80
CA ARG A 170 -19.63 -6.39 -3.36
C ARG A 170 -18.31 -5.78 -3.77
N VAL A 171 -18.37 -4.52 -4.17
CA VAL A 171 -17.19 -3.69 -4.43
C VAL A 171 -17.11 -2.64 -3.34
N VAL A 172 -16.14 -2.77 -2.44
CA VAL A 172 -15.83 -1.75 -1.44
C VAL A 172 -14.69 -0.89 -1.98
N ARG A 173 -14.92 0.42 -2.05
CA ARG A 173 -13.91 1.41 -2.43
C ARG A 173 -13.48 2.21 -1.22
N GLY A 174 -12.18 2.37 -1.07
CA GLY A 174 -11.57 3.20 -0.05
C GLY A 174 -10.50 4.12 -0.62
N HIS A 175 -10.15 5.13 0.15
CA HIS A 175 -9.10 6.08 -0.17
C HIS A 175 -8.15 6.20 1.02
N CYS A 176 -6.85 6.26 0.76
CA CYS A 176 -5.88 6.67 1.77
C CYS A 176 -4.84 7.65 1.20
N GLY A 177 -4.27 8.48 2.07
CA GLY A 177 -3.36 9.52 1.62
C GLY A 177 -2.76 10.39 2.73
N ASP A 178 -1.84 11.26 2.33
CA ASP A 178 -1.25 12.32 3.17
C ASP A 178 -0.96 13.57 2.33
N ARG A 179 -0.87 14.72 2.99
CA ARG A 179 -0.50 16.01 2.38
C ARG A 179 1.00 16.30 2.48
N ARG A 180 1.80 15.23 2.51
CA ARG A 180 3.26 15.25 2.68
C ARG A 180 3.88 14.17 1.82
N ASP A 181 5.19 14.28 1.61
CA ASP A 181 5.95 13.29 0.84
C ASP A 181 5.71 11.84 1.34
N PRO A 182 5.45 10.88 0.44
CA PRO A 182 5.19 9.49 0.79
C PRO A 182 6.43 8.80 1.37
N GLY A 183 7.61 9.06 0.81
CA GLY A 183 8.80 8.24 1.08
C GLY A 183 9.40 8.45 2.46
N TYR A 184 9.48 9.69 2.92
CA TYR A 184 10.25 10.09 4.10
C TYR A 184 9.38 10.75 5.15
N TRP A 185 8.55 11.73 4.79
CA TRP A 185 7.70 12.36 5.81
C TRP A 185 6.65 11.39 6.32
N SER A 186 5.86 10.83 5.40
CA SER A 186 4.77 9.91 5.72
C SER A 186 5.29 8.65 6.39
N THR A 187 6.28 7.98 5.79
CA THR A 187 6.87 6.76 6.34
C THR A 187 7.48 6.96 7.73
N SER A 188 8.24 8.03 7.97
CA SER A 188 8.77 8.31 9.32
C SER A 188 7.66 8.55 10.33
N ARG A 189 6.59 9.23 9.95
CA ARG A 189 5.43 9.44 10.82
C ARG A 189 4.69 8.13 11.10
N MET A 190 4.52 7.26 10.10
CA MET A 190 3.94 5.91 10.29
C MET A 190 4.76 5.07 11.28
N LEU A 191 6.09 5.10 11.16
CA LEU A 191 6.99 4.40 12.08
C LEU A 191 6.85 4.92 13.51
N LEU A 192 6.85 6.24 13.69
CA LEU A 192 6.69 6.88 15.00
C LEU A 192 5.33 6.55 15.62
N GLU A 193 4.24 6.68 14.87
CA GLU A 193 2.90 6.38 15.39
C GLU A 193 2.72 4.88 15.71
N THR A 194 3.41 3.99 14.99
CA THR A 194 3.45 2.57 15.34
C THR A 194 4.14 2.36 16.68
N GLY A 195 5.31 2.98 16.89
CA GLY A 195 6.01 2.92 18.18
C GLY A 195 5.18 3.50 19.34
N LEU A 196 4.52 4.64 19.09
CA LEU A 196 3.63 5.27 20.07
C LEU A 196 2.41 4.40 20.38
N ALA A 197 1.81 3.73 19.39
CA ALA A 197 0.72 2.78 19.63
C ALA A 197 1.16 1.66 20.58
N LEU A 198 2.34 1.07 20.33
CA LEU A 198 2.85 -0.03 21.14
C LEU A 198 3.12 0.38 22.60
N VAL A 199 3.59 1.60 22.84
CA VAL A 199 3.95 2.08 24.19
C VAL A 199 2.76 2.67 24.93
N LEU A 200 1.96 3.52 24.27
CA LEU A 200 0.92 4.33 24.91
C LEU A 200 -0.45 3.66 24.91
N ASP A 201 -0.72 2.79 23.93
CA ASP A 201 -2.01 2.13 23.77
C ASP A 201 -1.96 0.63 24.16
N ALA A 202 -0.90 0.18 24.84
CA ALA A 202 -0.68 -1.22 25.19
C ALA A 202 -1.90 -1.93 25.84
N PRO A 203 -2.65 -1.33 26.78
CA PRO A 203 -3.86 -1.97 27.33
C PRO A 203 -4.95 -2.21 26.28
N ARG A 204 -5.13 -1.29 25.32
CA ARG A 204 -6.11 -1.41 24.23
C ARG A 204 -5.69 -2.51 23.26
N LEU A 205 -4.40 -2.56 22.94
CA LEU A 205 -3.83 -3.60 22.08
C LEU A 205 -3.97 -4.99 22.72
N ALA A 206 -3.69 -5.10 24.02
CA ALA A 206 -3.82 -6.35 24.77
C ALA A 206 -5.29 -6.82 24.87
N ALA A 207 -6.25 -5.89 24.92
CA ALA A 207 -7.67 -6.19 24.98
C ALA A 207 -8.28 -6.63 23.63
N ASP A 208 -7.66 -6.32 22.49
CA ASP A 208 -8.17 -6.73 21.17
C ASP A 208 -7.71 -8.16 20.83
N PRO A 209 -8.60 -9.17 20.90
CA PRO A 209 -8.20 -10.56 20.69
C PRO A 209 -7.80 -10.84 19.25
N ARG A 210 -8.08 -9.94 18.28
CA ARG A 210 -7.75 -10.13 16.87
C ARG A 210 -6.27 -9.93 16.57
N LEU A 211 -5.58 -9.14 17.39
CA LEU A 211 -4.20 -8.72 17.12
C LEU A 211 -3.20 -9.84 17.47
N ALA A 212 -2.09 -9.87 16.75
CA ALA A 212 -0.98 -10.75 17.05
C ALA A 212 -0.35 -10.42 18.42
N ARG A 213 0.36 -11.38 19.01
CA ARG A 213 1.02 -11.23 20.32
C ARG A 213 2.46 -11.73 20.23
N GLY A 214 3.40 -10.81 20.41
CA GLY A 214 4.84 -11.11 20.44
C GLY A 214 5.42 -11.53 19.08
N GLY A 215 6.75 -11.65 19.03
CA GLY A 215 7.49 -12.00 17.81
C GLY A 215 7.67 -10.83 16.84
N VAL A 216 8.00 -11.17 15.59
CA VAL A 216 8.11 -10.22 14.47
C VAL A 216 6.73 -10.11 13.84
N MET A 217 6.17 -8.90 13.82
CA MET A 217 4.80 -8.65 13.39
C MET A 217 4.73 -7.48 12.43
N SER A 218 3.76 -7.50 11.53
CA SER A 218 3.39 -6.32 10.76
C SER A 218 2.68 -5.28 11.64
N PRO A 219 2.76 -3.97 11.31
CA PRO A 219 2.03 -2.94 12.05
C PRO A 219 0.50 -3.18 12.08
N ALA A 220 -0.04 -3.73 10.99
CA ALA A 220 -1.46 -4.07 10.91
C ALA A 220 -1.85 -5.17 11.91
N ALA A 221 -1.07 -6.25 11.98
CA ALA A 221 -1.33 -7.35 12.90
C ALA A 221 -1.07 -6.98 14.37
N ALA A 222 -0.09 -6.11 14.64
CA ALA A 222 0.27 -5.70 15.99
C ALA A 222 -0.65 -4.61 16.58
N CYS A 223 -1.10 -3.66 15.75
CA CYS A 223 -1.76 -2.44 16.24
C CYS A 223 -3.20 -2.24 15.72
N GLY A 224 -3.59 -2.90 14.62
CA GLY A 224 -4.94 -2.84 14.07
C GLY A 224 -5.54 -1.43 13.97
N SER A 225 -6.79 -1.28 14.43
CA SER A 225 -7.52 0.00 14.36
C SER A 225 -6.94 1.09 15.26
N VAL A 226 -6.20 0.73 16.31
CA VAL A 226 -5.52 1.72 17.17
C VAL A 226 -4.51 2.52 16.33
N LEU A 227 -3.68 1.84 15.51
CA LEU A 227 -2.76 2.55 14.63
C LEU A 227 -3.50 3.40 13.60
N LEU A 228 -4.62 2.92 13.05
CA LEU A 228 -5.43 3.69 12.11
C LEU A 228 -5.95 5.01 12.72
N GLU A 229 -6.44 4.97 13.96
CA GLU A 229 -6.88 6.16 14.70
C GLU A 229 -5.73 7.14 14.93
N ARG A 230 -4.55 6.63 15.34
CA ARG A 230 -3.36 7.46 15.54
C ARG A 230 -2.90 8.14 14.25
N LEU A 231 -2.86 7.39 13.14
CA LEU A 231 -2.48 7.95 11.85
C LEU A 231 -3.47 9.01 11.40
N ARG A 232 -4.79 8.82 11.59
CA ARG A 232 -5.77 9.87 11.32
C ARG A 232 -5.50 11.12 12.15
N ALA A 233 -5.24 10.97 13.45
CA ALA A 233 -4.88 12.10 14.32
C ALA A 233 -3.57 12.79 13.90
N ALA A 234 -2.63 12.04 13.31
CA ALA A 234 -1.38 12.55 12.78
C ALA A 234 -1.52 13.27 11.42
N GLY A 235 -2.69 13.19 10.77
CA GLY A 235 -3.02 13.90 9.53
C GLY A 235 -3.16 13.03 8.28
N PHE A 236 -3.14 11.71 8.41
CA PHE A 236 -3.43 10.80 7.30
C PHE A 236 -4.95 10.70 7.06
N SER A 237 -5.36 10.57 5.79
CA SER A 237 -6.74 10.27 5.43
C SER A 237 -6.93 8.78 5.21
N PHE A 238 -8.03 8.22 5.72
CA PHE A 238 -8.47 6.85 5.48
C PHE A 238 -9.99 6.82 5.45
N ASP A 239 -10.56 6.65 4.27
CA ASP A 239 -12.00 6.80 4.03
C ASP A 239 -12.54 5.61 3.25
N VAL A 240 -13.74 5.15 3.60
CA VAL A 240 -14.51 4.22 2.77
C VAL A 240 -15.51 5.06 1.98
N VAL A 241 -15.38 5.06 0.66
CA VAL A 241 -16.09 6.00 -0.24
C VAL A 241 -17.28 5.37 -0.95
N GLY A 242 -17.42 4.04 -0.91
CA GLY A 242 -18.60 3.38 -1.45
C GLY A 242 -18.59 1.86 -1.28
N VAL A 243 -19.80 1.29 -1.26
CA VAL A 243 -20.06 -0.15 -1.34
C VAL A 243 -21.10 -0.35 -2.44
N GLU A 244 -20.70 -0.95 -3.56
CA GLU A 244 -21.62 -1.37 -4.61
C GLU A 244 -21.99 -2.85 -4.38
N GLY A 245 -23.25 -3.24 -4.63
CA GLY A 245 -23.71 -4.64 -4.49
C GLY A 245 -24.64 -4.94 -3.31
N GLU A 246 -25.05 -3.97 -2.51
CA GLU A 246 -26.18 -4.17 -1.59
C GLU A 246 -27.50 -4.13 -2.36
N GLU A 247 -28.33 -5.18 -2.26
CA GLU A 247 -29.76 -5.04 -2.54
C GLU A 247 -30.30 -3.91 -1.66
N LYS A 248 -30.81 -2.86 -2.30
CA LYS A 248 -31.50 -1.78 -1.59
C LYS A 248 -32.69 -2.36 -0.83
N LYS A 249 -32.53 -2.69 0.45
CA LYS A 249 -33.60 -2.45 1.41
C LYS A 249 -33.75 -0.94 1.50
N LYS A 250 -34.67 -0.40 0.70
CA LYS A 250 -35.32 0.87 1.03
C LYS A 250 -35.81 0.72 2.47
N ASP A 251 -35.16 1.40 3.41
CA ASP A 251 -35.82 2.16 4.47
C ASP A 251 -34.79 2.93 5.34
N ASN A 252 -35.00 4.25 5.40
CA ASN A 252 -34.54 5.21 6.43
C ASN A 252 -33.07 5.65 6.54
N VAL A 253 -32.46 6.16 5.45
CA VAL A 253 -31.31 7.11 5.56
C VAL A 253 -31.62 8.50 4.98
N THR A 254 -32.89 8.80 4.69
CA THR A 254 -33.31 10.11 4.13
C THR A 254 -34.00 11.01 5.16
N LYS A 255 -33.46 11.11 6.38
CA LYS A 255 -33.92 12.13 7.35
C LYS A 255 -32.82 12.92 8.10
N ALA A 256 -31.53 12.69 7.82
CA ALA A 256 -30.45 13.46 8.45
C ALA A 256 -29.87 14.58 7.57
N ALA A 257 -30.25 14.68 6.29
CA ALA A 257 -29.63 15.62 5.34
C ALA A 257 -30.41 16.94 5.10
N GLU A 258 -31.60 17.14 5.69
CA GLU A 258 -32.37 18.38 5.52
C GLU A 258 -32.11 19.45 6.60
N GLY A 259 -31.26 19.19 7.60
CA GLY A 259 -31.04 20.09 8.73
C GLY A 259 -29.94 21.15 8.60
N ALA A 260 -29.08 21.08 7.58
CA ALA A 260 -27.92 21.99 7.47
C ALA A 260 -28.03 22.92 6.25
N LYS A 261 -29.06 23.77 6.23
CA LYS A 261 -29.10 24.94 5.35
C LYS A 261 -28.23 26.05 5.95
N VAL A 262 -27.08 26.25 5.33
CA VAL A 262 -26.44 27.54 4.99
C VAL A 262 -26.95 28.76 5.75
N ALA A 263 -26.15 29.24 6.73
CA ALA A 263 -26.18 30.62 7.18
C ALA A 263 -24.96 31.34 6.59
N VAL A 264 -25.16 32.00 5.45
CA VAL A 264 -24.32 33.10 5.00
C VAL A 264 -24.91 34.36 5.62
N ALA A 265 -24.12 35.09 6.41
CA ALA A 265 -24.45 36.44 6.82
C ALA A 265 -23.20 37.31 6.79
N LYS A 266 -23.20 38.20 5.78
CA LYS A 266 -22.59 39.53 5.63
C LYS A 266 -21.22 39.80 6.25
#